data_AF-A0A355G131-F1
#
_entry.id   AF-A0A355G131-F1
#
_cell.length_a   1.000
_cell.length_b   1.000
_cell.length_c   1.000
_cell.angle_alpha   90.00
_cell.angle_beta   90.00
_cell.angle_gamma   90.00
#
_symmetry.space_group_name_H-M   'P 1'
#
loop_
_entity.id
_entity.type
_entity.pdbx_description
1 polymer ?
#
loop_
_entity_poly.entity_id
_entity_poly.type
_entity_poly.pdbx_seq_one_letter_code
_entity_poly.pdbx_strand_id
1 'polypeptide(L)'
;MIDSISAMPAEIATWLSNQTDTFTDVTFLTEFPAIPKAIPLRQTIVAVGLDNVRISDFFTENSEGEQVPDEYCRLAKVRIRVSIHVPYSAGGTACHTAFTKIVDCLNFKSDFNISESGCESIAADRDTDAFVMKSWIDIQAQFCPAESAAVQYAAFMPKTMFCRSHLENTDIHVTTQDKAHWNSPLEIGYYSGTGNGSRTVSLGYRPKFVLVFPAVYPPFYNLSSDPSQLICLCGMAGQTLSSSGIELTSTGFRVTQSSEIGTGNTLTKLNWENADYIYCAMHG
;
A
#
# COMPACT_ATOMS: atom_id res chain seq x y z
N MET A 1 18.10 12.73 -16.28
CA MET A 1 18.34 12.14 -17.60
C MET A 1 19.84 11.97 -17.63
N ILE A 2 20.35 10.74 -17.67
CA ILE A 2 21.81 10.53 -17.58
C ILE A 2 22.42 10.95 -18.91
N ASP A 3 23.14 12.07 -18.88
CA ASP A 3 23.73 12.67 -20.09
C ASP A 3 25.04 11.96 -20.50
N SER A 4 25.68 11.21 -19.58
CA SER A 4 26.87 10.40 -19.88
C SER A 4 27.10 9.26 -18.88
N ILE A 5 27.74 8.16 -19.34
CA ILE A 5 28.13 7.02 -18.49
C ILE A 5 29.07 7.47 -17.35
N SER A 6 29.87 8.52 -17.56
CA SER A 6 30.77 9.08 -16.54
C SER A 6 30.05 9.85 -15.44
N ALA A 7 28.88 10.43 -15.71
CA ALA A 7 28.06 11.14 -14.72
C ALA A 7 27.16 10.19 -13.90
N MET A 8 26.97 8.95 -14.39
CA MET A 8 26.06 7.96 -13.80
C MET A 8 26.27 7.71 -12.30
N PRO A 9 27.50 7.56 -11.75
CA PRO A 9 27.69 7.39 -10.31
C PRO A 9 27.23 8.60 -9.49
N ALA A 10 27.47 9.82 -10.00
CA ALA A 10 27.07 11.06 -9.34
C ALA A 10 25.54 11.26 -9.36
N GLU A 11 24.91 10.94 -10.48
CA GLU A 11 23.46 11.00 -10.60
C GLU A 11 22.76 9.97 -9.71
N ILE A 12 23.29 8.75 -9.61
CA ILE A 12 22.76 7.72 -8.71
C ILE A 12 22.92 8.13 -7.25
N ALA A 13 24.10 8.65 -6.86
CA ALA A 13 24.32 9.14 -5.49
C ALA A 13 23.34 10.29 -5.15
N THR A 14 23.15 11.23 -6.08
CA THR A 14 22.21 12.35 -5.91
C THR A 14 20.77 11.85 -5.82
N TRP A 15 20.36 10.94 -6.70
CA TRP A 15 19.01 10.38 -6.70
C TRP A 15 18.72 9.60 -5.42
N LEU A 16 19.67 8.78 -4.94
CA LEU A 16 19.55 8.06 -3.68
C LEU A 16 19.46 9.02 -2.48
N SER A 17 20.23 10.11 -2.50
CA SER A 17 20.18 11.13 -1.43
C SER A 17 18.83 11.85 -1.36
N ASN A 18 18.11 11.97 -2.47
CA ASN A 18 16.77 12.56 -2.51
C ASN A 18 15.68 11.63 -1.96
N GLN A 19 15.97 10.35 -1.67
CA GLN A 19 15.02 9.39 -1.10
C GLN A 19 14.96 9.49 0.44
N THR A 20 14.54 10.66 0.94
CA THR A 20 14.53 10.99 2.38
C THR A 20 13.66 10.06 3.23
N ASP A 21 12.66 9.42 2.64
CA ASP A 21 11.76 8.49 3.35
C ASP A 21 12.43 7.17 3.71
N THR A 22 13.48 6.79 2.98
CA THR A 22 14.15 5.48 3.13
C THR A 22 15.53 5.60 3.77
N PHE A 23 16.21 6.73 3.57
CA PHE A 23 17.57 6.97 4.01
C PHE A 23 17.65 8.25 4.86
N THR A 24 17.31 8.14 6.15
CA THR A 24 17.48 9.24 7.11
C THR A 24 18.88 9.29 7.70
N ASP A 25 19.53 8.12 7.83
CA ASP A 25 20.79 7.95 8.57
C ASP A 25 21.97 7.56 7.65
N VAL A 26 21.80 7.73 6.34
CA VAL A 26 22.77 7.32 5.32
C VAL A 26 23.18 8.53 4.48
N THR A 27 24.48 8.77 4.38
CA THR A 27 25.04 9.80 3.49
C THR A 27 25.59 9.14 2.23
N PHE A 28 25.14 9.60 1.07
CA PHE A 28 25.63 9.14 -0.23
C PHE A 28 26.71 10.07 -0.77
N LEU A 29 27.80 9.51 -1.26
CA LEU A 29 28.93 10.21 -1.87
C LEU A 29 29.33 9.46 -3.15
N THR A 30 30.03 10.13 -4.06
CA THR A 30 30.71 9.45 -5.15
C THR A 30 32.06 8.90 -4.66
N GLU A 31 32.51 7.78 -5.23
CA GLU A 31 33.85 7.24 -4.95
C GLU A 31 34.95 8.17 -5.46
N PHE A 32 34.65 8.93 -6.52
CA PHE A 32 35.53 9.93 -7.10
C PHE A 32 34.82 11.30 -7.22
N PRO A 33 35.47 12.42 -6.83
CA PRO A 33 36.76 12.49 -6.13
C PRO A 33 36.67 11.96 -4.69
N ALA A 34 37.77 11.40 -4.16
CA ALA A 34 37.79 10.82 -2.82
C ALA A 34 37.65 11.93 -1.76
N ILE A 35 36.49 11.97 -1.10
CA ILE A 35 36.22 12.90 0.00
C ILE A 35 36.65 12.25 1.32
N PRO A 36 37.47 12.94 2.16
CA PRO A 36 37.89 12.40 3.44
C PRO A 36 36.68 12.20 4.36
N LYS A 37 36.55 10.98 4.89
CA LYS A 37 35.47 10.60 5.80
C LYS A 37 35.83 11.01 7.23
N ALA A 38 34.85 11.46 8.01
CA ALA A 38 35.08 11.81 9.41
C ALA A 38 35.45 10.57 10.24
N ILE A 39 36.43 10.71 11.13
CA ILE A 39 36.91 9.65 12.03
C ILE A 39 36.69 10.13 13.49
N PRO A 40 35.99 9.35 14.33
CA PRO A 40 35.24 8.14 14.01
C PRO A 40 33.98 8.45 13.18
N LEU A 41 33.56 7.50 12.35
CA LEU A 41 32.33 7.64 11.57
C LEU A 41 31.12 7.78 12.51
N ARG A 42 30.27 8.78 12.25
CA ARG A 42 29.05 9.04 13.06
C ARG A 42 27.78 8.45 12.46
N GLN A 43 27.79 8.19 11.16
CA GLN A 43 26.63 7.75 10.37
C GLN A 43 27.09 6.83 9.26
N THR A 44 26.19 6.07 8.65
CA THR A 44 26.53 5.19 7.53
C THR A 44 26.83 6.03 6.29
N ILE A 45 27.97 5.76 5.64
CA ILE A 45 28.39 6.43 4.41
C ILE A 45 28.44 5.42 3.28
N VAL A 46 27.77 5.74 2.17
CA VAL A 46 27.74 4.92 0.97
C VAL A 46 28.46 5.66 -0.14
N ALA A 47 29.53 5.08 -0.67
CA ALA A 47 30.26 5.60 -1.81
C ALA A 47 29.87 4.84 -3.08
N VAL A 48 29.41 5.56 -4.11
CA VAL A 48 29.02 5.00 -5.42
C VAL A 48 30.09 5.32 -6.46
N GLY A 49 30.59 4.30 -7.14
CA GLY A 49 31.64 4.39 -8.15
C GLY A 49 31.35 3.51 -9.36
N LEU A 50 32.16 3.66 -10.41
CA LEU A 50 32.07 2.85 -11.62
C LEU A 50 33.23 1.85 -11.63
N ASP A 51 32.93 0.57 -11.81
CA ASP A 51 33.93 -0.50 -11.81
C ASP A 51 34.32 -0.90 -13.23
N ASN A 52 33.32 -1.26 -14.05
CA ASN A 52 33.55 -1.76 -15.40
C ASN A 52 32.38 -1.41 -16.32
N VAL A 53 32.67 -1.18 -17.60
CA VAL A 53 31.65 -1.02 -18.65
C VAL A 53 32.00 -2.02 -19.74
N ARG A 54 31.06 -2.91 -20.06
CA ARG A 54 31.18 -3.85 -21.18
C ARG A 54 30.14 -3.52 -22.22
N ILE A 55 30.56 -3.38 -23.46
CA ILE A 55 29.66 -3.17 -24.59
C ILE A 55 29.68 -4.45 -25.42
N SER A 56 28.51 -5.02 -25.66
CA SER A 56 28.32 -6.18 -26.53
C SER A 56 27.31 -5.87 -27.62
N ASP A 57 27.36 -6.62 -28.72
CA ASP A 57 26.38 -6.50 -29.79
C ASP A 57 25.00 -6.94 -29.29
N PHE A 58 23.95 -6.26 -29.74
CA PHE A 58 22.56 -6.61 -29.46
C PHE A 58 22.07 -7.57 -30.55
N PHE A 59 21.24 -8.56 -30.18
CA PHE A 59 20.66 -9.51 -31.12
C PHE A 59 19.14 -9.38 -31.07
N THR A 60 18.52 -9.23 -32.23
CA THR A 60 17.06 -9.19 -32.40
C THR A 60 16.57 -10.51 -33.01
N GLU A 61 15.44 -10.99 -32.51
CA GLU A 61 14.80 -12.19 -33.03
C GLU A 61 14.03 -11.84 -34.32
N ASN A 62 14.34 -12.52 -35.42
CA ASN A 62 13.60 -12.36 -36.67
C ASN A 62 12.25 -13.10 -36.60
N SER A 63 11.39 -12.93 -37.62
CA SER A 63 10.08 -13.59 -37.72
C SER A 63 10.11 -15.12 -37.75
N GLU A 64 11.30 -15.73 -37.78
CA GLU A 64 11.54 -17.17 -37.81
C GLU A 64 12.19 -17.69 -36.51
N GLY A 65 12.39 -16.83 -35.50
CA GLY A 65 12.95 -17.22 -34.19
C GLY A 65 14.48 -17.29 -34.15
N GLU A 66 15.17 -16.85 -35.20
CA GLU A 66 16.64 -16.79 -35.22
C GLU A 66 17.13 -15.44 -34.68
N GLN A 67 18.14 -15.51 -33.79
CA GLN A 67 18.80 -14.33 -33.25
C GLN A 67 19.77 -13.74 -34.28
N VAL A 68 19.34 -12.68 -34.95
CA VAL A 68 20.18 -11.94 -35.91
C VAL A 68 20.83 -10.77 -35.18
N PRO A 69 22.15 -10.54 -35.29
CA PRO A 69 22.80 -9.37 -34.71
C PRO A 69 22.18 -8.11 -35.31
N ASP A 70 21.74 -7.21 -34.44
CA ASP A 70 21.28 -5.88 -34.84
C ASP A 70 22.51 -5.03 -35.14
N GLU A 71 22.66 -4.60 -36.40
CA GLU A 71 23.81 -3.82 -36.86
C GLU A 71 23.89 -2.44 -36.18
N TYR A 72 22.78 -1.94 -35.64
CA TYR A 72 22.68 -0.58 -35.11
C TYR A 72 22.60 -0.52 -33.59
N CYS A 73 22.11 -1.56 -32.93
CA CYS A 73 21.97 -1.56 -31.47
C CYS A 73 23.16 -2.23 -30.75
N ARG A 74 23.54 -1.65 -29.61
CA ARG A 74 24.56 -2.20 -28.70
C ARG A 74 23.99 -2.30 -27.28
N LEU A 75 24.30 -3.40 -26.60
CA LEU A 75 23.96 -3.59 -25.19
C LEU A 75 25.17 -3.21 -24.34
N ALA A 76 25.05 -2.19 -23.49
CA ALA A 76 26.05 -1.91 -22.49
C ALA A 76 25.65 -2.50 -21.14
N LYS A 77 26.57 -3.26 -20.54
CA LYS A 77 26.51 -3.70 -19.15
C LYS A 77 27.46 -2.84 -18.34
N VAL A 78 26.91 -1.99 -17.48
CA VAL A 78 27.65 -1.10 -16.59
C VAL A 78 27.65 -1.70 -15.19
N ARG A 79 28.82 -2.05 -14.68
CA ARG A 79 29.04 -2.49 -13.30
C ARG A 79 29.36 -1.30 -12.43
N ILE A 80 28.46 -1.00 -11.51
CA ILE A 80 28.60 0.05 -10.51
C ILE A 80 29.09 -0.59 -9.21
N ARG A 81 30.09 0.02 -8.59
CA ARG A 81 30.58 -0.35 -7.27
C ARG A 81 29.89 0.51 -6.22
N VAL A 82 29.43 -0.14 -5.15
CA VAL A 82 28.83 0.52 -3.99
C VAL A 82 29.60 0.08 -2.76
N SER A 83 30.34 1.01 -2.17
CA SER A 83 31.16 0.77 -0.97
C SER A 83 30.48 1.36 0.26
N ILE A 84 29.99 0.49 1.13
CA ILE A 84 29.21 0.84 2.31
C ILE A 84 30.11 0.85 3.54
N HIS A 85 30.12 1.96 4.27
CA HIS A 85 30.91 2.18 5.47
C HIS A 85 29.96 2.42 6.64
N VAL A 86 30.03 1.57 7.65
CA VAL A 86 29.15 1.59 8.81
C VAL A 86 29.99 1.73 10.07
N PRO A 87 29.63 2.61 11.03
CA PRO A 87 30.38 2.74 12.29
C PRO A 87 30.39 1.44 13.08
N TYR A 88 31.48 1.16 13.80
CA TYR A 88 31.60 -0.06 14.62
C TYR A 88 30.47 -0.24 15.65
N SER A 89 29.89 0.85 16.14
CA SER A 89 28.77 0.84 17.08
C SER A 89 27.48 0.22 16.51
N ALA A 90 27.29 0.24 15.18
CA ALA A 90 26.09 -0.28 14.52
C ALA A 90 26.21 -1.76 14.10
N GLY A 91 27.42 -2.33 14.13
CA GLY A 91 27.69 -3.73 13.80
C GLY A 91 27.71 -4.06 12.30
N GLY A 92 28.35 -5.18 11.94
CA GLY A 92 28.54 -5.58 10.54
C GLY A 92 27.23 -5.86 9.79
N THR A 93 26.19 -6.36 10.48
CA THR A 93 24.87 -6.63 9.87
C THR A 93 24.24 -5.39 9.25
N ALA A 94 24.51 -4.20 9.79
CA ALA A 94 23.99 -2.95 9.24
C ALA A 94 24.55 -2.66 7.82
N CYS A 95 25.69 -3.24 7.43
CA CYS A 95 26.17 -3.18 6.05
C CYS A 95 25.20 -3.89 5.09
N HIS A 96 24.77 -5.11 5.43
CA HIS A 96 23.80 -5.86 4.63
C HIS A 96 22.44 -5.17 4.60
N THR A 97 21.97 -4.66 5.73
CA THR A 97 20.70 -3.92 5.79
C THR A 97 20.73 -2.68 4.88
N ALA A 98 21.83 -1.92 4.89
CA ALA A 98 21.98 -0.76 4.01
C ALA A 98 22.01 -1.18 2.53
N PHE A 99 22.71 -2.25 2.20
CA PHE A 99 22.77 -2.77 0.83
C PHE A 99 21.39 -3.23 0.32
N THR A 100 20.65 -4.02 1.11
CA THR A 100 19.31 -4.48 0.74
C THR A 100 18.39 -3.29 0.45
N LYS A 101 18.39 -2.26 1.31
CA LYS A 101 17.59 -1.05 1.08
C LYS A 101 17.95 -0.32 -0.22
N ILE A 102 19.24 -0.26 -0.56
CA ILE A 102 19.73 0.37 -1.80
C ILE A 102 19.25 -0.43 -3.01
N VAL A 103 19.45 -1.74 -2.99
CA VAL A 103 19.04 -2.64 -4.08
C VAL A 103 17.53 -2.61 -4.28
N ASP A 104 16.74 -2.62 -3.20
CA ASP A 104 15.28 -2.50 -3.25
C ASP A 104 14.86 -1.14 -3.84
N CYS A 105 15.46 -0.03 -3.39
CA CYS A 105 15.15 1.28 -3.94
C CYS A 105 15.48 1.37 -5.43
N LEU A 106 16.65 0.88 -5.85
CA LEU A 106 17.02 0.92 -7.25
C LEU A 106 16.11 -0.01 -8.09
N ASN A 107 15.81 -1.22 -7.61
CA ASN A 107 14.91 -2.13 -8.33
C ASN A 107 13.49 -1.60 -8.45
N PHE A 108 12.91 -1.02 -7.39
CA PHE A 108 11.48 -0.67 -7.39
C PHE A 108 11.21 0.78 -7.77
N LYS A 109 12.03 1.73 -7.31
CA LYS A 109 11.79 3.17 -7.50
C LYS A 109 12.53 3.81 -8.67
N SER A 110 13.57 3.16 -9.20
CA SER A 110 14.31 3.68 -10.36
C SER A 110 13.93 2.99 -11.67
N ASP A 111 14.24 3.61 -12.81
CA ASP A 111 14.06 3.01 -14.14
C ASP A 111 15.29 2.22 -14.61
N PHE A 112 16.26 1.95 -13.73
CA PHE A 112 17.43 1.16 -14.09
C PHE A 112 17.09 -0.31 -14.29
N ASN A 113 17.48 -0.86 -15.43
CA ASN A 113 17.45 -2.31 -15.67
C ASN A 113 18.61 -2.99 -14.95
N ILE A 114 18.41 -3.37 -13.69
CA ILE A 114 19.41 -4.11 -12.91
C ILE A 114 19.32 -5.58 -13.29
N SER A 115 20.40 -6.13 -13.82
CA SER A 115 20.47 -7.56 -14.16
C SER A 115 21.03 -8.43 -13.05
N GLU A 116 21.97 -7.91 -12.28
CA GLU A 116 22.64 -8.67 -11.22
C GLU A 116 23.14 -7.73 -10.13
N SER A 117 23.21 -8.21 -8.89
CA SER A 117 23.80 -7.47 -7.77
C SER A 117 24.43 -8.44 -6.78
N GLY A 118 25.54 -8.04 -6.17
CA GLY A 118 26.25 -8.88 -5.20
C GLY A 118 27.01 -8.05 -4.16
N CYS A 119 27.34 -8.69 -3.05
CA CYS A 119 28.17 -8.11 -1.99
C CYS A 119 29.34 -9.04 -1.64
N GLU A 120 30.46 -8.44 -1.24
CA GLU A 120 31.64 -9.13 -0.75
C GLU A 120 31.61 -9.27 0.78
N SER A 121 32.62 -9.93 1.33
CA SER A 121 32.81 -10.05 2.78
C SER A 121 33.00 -8.68 3.43
N ILE A 122 32.50 -8.55 4.66
CA ILE A 122 32.69 -7.34 5.48
C ILE A 122 34.09 -7.34 6.08
N ALA A 123 34.82 -6.24 5.91
CA ALA A 123 36.13 -6.01 6.51
C ALA A 123 36.05 -4.90 7.57
N ALA A 124 36.81 -5.04 8.65
CA ALA A 124 37.00 -3.96 9.62
C ALA A 124 38.15 -3.05 9.14
N ASP A 125 37.85 -1.78 8.93
CA ASP A 125 38.84 -0.76 8.59
C ASP A 125 39.17 0.08 9.82
N ARG A 126 40.42 -0.01 10.29
CA ARG A 126 40.90 0.70 11.48
C ARG A 126 41.22 2.16 11.19
N ASP A 127 41.46 2.52 9.94
CA ASP A 127 41.78 3.89 9.57
C ASP A 127 40.51 4.77 9.57
N THR A 128 39.35 4.16 9.31
CA THR A 128 38.05 4.84 9.33
C THR A 128 37.16 4.48 10.53
N ASP A 129 37.62 3.59 11.42
CA ASP A 129 36.84 3.04 12.54
C ASP A 129 35.44 2.53 12.10
N ALA A 130 35.41 1.78 11.00
CA ALA A 130 34.17 1.33 10.38
C ALA A 130 34.26 -0.10 9.82
N PHE A 131 33.10 -0.75 9.76
CA PHE A 131 32.89 -1.92 8.91
C PHE A 131 32.67 -1.46 7.48
N VAL A 132 33.44 -2.04 6.56
CA VAL A 132 33.39 -1.74 5.14
C VAL A 132 32.92 -2.98 4.39
N MET A 133 31.86 -2.82 3.62
CA MET A 133 31.37 -3.84 2.69
C MET A 133 31.40 -3.29 1.28
N LYS A 134 32.13 -3.98 0.41
CA LYS A 134 32.13 -3.70 -1.03
C LYS A 134 31.00 -4.49 -1.67
N SER A 135 30.26 -3.84 -2.55
CA SER A 135 29.17 -4.44 -3.29
C SER A 135 29.15 -3.89 -4.71
N TRP A 136 28.44 -4.58 -5.58
CA TRP A 136 28.35 -4.23 -7.00
C TRP A 136 26.95 -4.47 -7.53
N ILE A 137 26.58 -3.69 -8.54
CA ILE A 137 25.28 -3.73 -9.22
C ILE A 137 25.55 -3.60 -10.72
N ASP A 138 25.05 -4.56 -11.49
CA ASP A 138 25.14 -4.58 -12.94
C ASP A 138 23.86 -4.03 -13.55
N ILE A 139 23.99 -2.93 -14.29
CA ILE A 139 22.91 -2.25 -14.99
C ILE A 139 23.08 -2.48 -16.49
N GLN A 140 22.00 -2.87 -17.15
CA GLN A 140 21.96 -3.01 -18.60
C GLN A 140 21.30 -1.79 -19.23
N ALA A 141 21.89 -1.30 -20.30
CA ALA A 141 21.32 -0.21 -21.10
C ALA A 141 21.48 -0.54 -22.58
N GLN A 142 20.45 -0.22 -23.36
CA GLN A 142 20.49 -0.39 -24.79
C GLN A 142 20.80 0.94 -25.46
N PHE A 143 21.74 0.91 -26.41
CA PHE A 143 22.15 2.05 -27.22
C PHE A 143 21.72 1.78 -28.66
N CYS A 144 20.65 2.44 -29.11
CA CYS A 144 20.17 2.38 -30.49
C CYS A 144 20.19 3.78 -31.11
N PRO A 145 21.02 4.06 -32.13
CA PRO A 145 21.13 5.37 -32.75
C PRO A 145 19.83 5.88 -33.40
N ALA A 146 18.91 4.98 -33.76
CA ALA A 146 17.65 5.29 -34.45
C ALA A 146 16.54 5.81 -33.51
N GLU A 147 16.59 5.48 -32.22
CA GLU A 147 15.69 6.01 -31.19
C GLU A 147 16.41 7.10 -30.39
N SER A 148 16.44 8.32 -30.95
CA SER A 148 16.65 9.59 -30.24
C SER A 148 17.61 9.57 -29.04
N ALA A 149 18.91 9.85 -29.27
CA ALA A 149 19.91 10.50 -28.38
C ALA A 149 19.98 10.23 -26.85
N ALA A 150 19.16 9.37 -26.28
CA ALA A 150 18.99 9.17 -24.85
C ALA A 150 19.30 7.72 -24.49
N VAL A 151 20.09 7.53 -23.44
CA VAL A 151 20.42 6.21 -22.91
C VAL A 151 19.13 5.57 -22.38
N GLN A 152 18.65 4.51 -23.04
CA GLN A 152 17.48 3.78 -22.59
C GLN A 152 17.90 2.67 -21.62
N TYR A 153 17.56 2.87 -20.35
CA TYR A 153 17.71 1.87 -19.28
C TYR A 153 16.48 0.96 -19.16
N ALA A 154 15.62 0.93 -20.17
CA ALA A 154 14.36 0.21 -20.12
C ALA A 154 14.61 -1.25 -19.73
N ALA A 155 13.98 -1.68 -18.63
CA ALA A 155 14.00 -3.07 -18.21
C ALA A 155 13.51 -3.97 -19.34
N PHE A 156 14.17 -5.13 -19.54
CA PHE A 156 13.81 -6.13 -20.55
C PHE A 156 12.32 -6.49 -20.54
N MET A 157 11.67 -6.35 -19.39
CA MET A 157 10.21 -6.28 -19.29
C MET A 157 9.81 -5.06 -18.46
N PRO A 158 8.79 -4.29 -18.88
CA PRO A 158 8.26 -3.20 -18.07
C PRO A 158 7.78 -3.79 -16.73
N LYS A 159 8.01 -3.09 -15.61
CA LYS A 159 7.57 -3.55 -14.26
C LYS A 159 6.06 -3.83 -14.20
N THR A 160 5.31 -3.17 -15.08
CA THR A 160 3.88 -3.43 -15.31
C THR A 160 3.59 -4.83 -15.80
N MET A 161 4.56 -5.61 -16.31
CA MET A 161 4.39 -7.03 -16.67
C MET A 161 4.60 -7.97 -15.49
N PHE A 162 5.59 -7.72 -14.62
CA PHE A 162 5.88 -8.58 -13.45
C PHE A 162 4.84 -8.46 -12.34
N CYS A 163 4.32 -7.25 -12.14
CA CYS A 163 3.32 -6.98 -11.10
C CYS A 163 1.94 -6.68 -11.67
N ARG A 164 1.70 -6.90 -12.97
CA ARG A 164 0.40 -6.62 -13.60
C ARG A 164 -0.74 -7.31 -12.88
N SER A 165 -0.58 -8.61 -12.71
CA SER A 165 -1.54 -9.50 -12.07
C SER A 165 -1.65 -9.27 -10.56
N HIS A 166 -0.79 -8.46 -9.96
CA HIS A 166 -0.96 -7.98 -8.60
C HIS A 166 -1.65 -6.62 -8.63
N LEU A 167 -1.09 -5.62 -9.31
CA LEU A 167 -1.58 -4.23 -9.37
C LEU A 167 -2.97 -4.09 -10.02
N GLU A 168 -3.32 -4.92 -11.00
CA GLU A 168 -4.64 -4.93 -11.66
C GLU A 168 -5.63 -5.90 -10.98
N ASN A 169 -5.20 -6.62 -9.94
CA ASN A 169 -6.06 -7.62 -9.29
C ASN A 169 -6.97 -6.98 -8.24
N THR A 170 -8.12 -6.52 -8.73
CA THR A 170 -9.19 -5.95 -7.93
C THR A 170 -9.78 -6.89 -6.89
N ASP A 171 -9.48 -8.20 -6.94
CA ASP A 171 -9.97 -9.17 -5.96
C ASP A 171 -9.12 -9.20 -4.68
N ILE A 172 -7.84 -8.78 -4.74
CA ILE A 172 -6.91 -8.80 -3.60
C ILE A 172 -6.64 -7.38 -3.07
N HIS A 173 -6.78 -6.35 -3.91
CA HIS A 173 -6.59 -4.95 -3.47
C HIS A 173 -7.81 -4.42 -2.74
N VAL A 174 -7.58 -3.95 -1.52
CA VAL A 174 -8.57 -3.19 -0.75
C VAL A 174 -8.88 -1.91 -1.50
N THR A 175 -10.11 -1.79 -1.99
CA THR A 175 -10.53 -0.60 -2.73
C THR A 175 -10.55 0.63 -1.81
N THR A 176 -10.53 1.83 -2.38
CA THR A 176 -10.68 3.06 -1.60
C THR A 176 -12.00 3.07 -0.81
N GLN A 177 -13.05 2.45 -1.36
CA GLN A 177 -14.35 2.31 -0.71
C GLN A 177 -14.29 1.32 0.46
N ASP A 178 -13.61 0.18 0.31
CA ASP A 178 -13.41 -0.78 1.40
C ASP A 178 -12.59 -0.17 2.55
N LYS A 179 -11.55 0.62 2.22
CA LYS A 179 -10.78 1.38 3.23
C LYS A 179 -11.65 2.38 3.98
N ALA A 180 -12.60 3.03 3.31
CA ALA A 180 -13.53 3.96 3.96
C ALA A 180 -14.46 3.21 4.93
N HIS A 181 -14.99 2.06 4.51
CA HIS A 181 -15.82 1.20 5.37
C HIS A 181 -15.03 0.61 6.55
N TRP A 182 -13.74 0.31 6.40
CA TRP A 182 -12.92 -0.20 7.51
C TRP A 182 -12.58 0.87 8.55
N ASN A 183 -12.34 2.11 8.10
CA ASN A 183 -12.02 3.21 8.99
C ASN A 183 -13.27 3.80 9.68
N SER A 184 -14.46 3.57 9.12
CA SER A 184 -15.74 3.94 9.72
C SER A 184 -16.75 2.80 9.53
N PRO A 185 -16.65 1.71 10.31
CA PRO A 185 -17.46 0.51 10.11
C PRO A 185 -18.90 0.67 10.60
N LEU A 186 -19.19 1.75 11.33
CA LEU A 186 -20.44 1.98 12.04
C LEU A 186 -21.01 3.35 11.67
N GLU A 187 -22.22 3.36 11.15
CA GLU A 187 -23.01 4.56 10.93
C GLU A 187 -24.09 4.67 12.02
N ILE A 188 -24.06 5.77 12.77
CA ILE A 188 -25.07 6.08 13.79
C ILE A 188 -25.92 7.23 13.27
N GLY A 189 -27.23 7.04 13.28
CA GLY A 189 -28.18 8.08 12.89
C GLY A 189 -29.47 7.98 13.68
N TYR A 190 -30.47 8.78 13.29
CA TYR A 190 -31.78 8.76 13.92
C TYR A 190 -32.90 8.91 12.90
N TYR A 191 -34.09 8.48 13.27
CA TYR A 191 -35.32 8.77 12.54
C TYR A 191 -36.49 8.97 13.51
N SER A 192 -37.43 9.82 13.11
CA SER A 192 -38.68 10.02 13.85
C SER A 192 -39.77 9.08 13.33
N GLY A 193 -40.50 8.45 14.24
CA GLY A 193 -41.62 7.58 13.88
C GLY A 193 -42.81 8.36 13.32
N THR A 194 -43.52 7.75 12.38
CA THR A 194 -44.57 8.40 11.58
C THR A 194 -45.98 7.92 11.91
N GLY A 195 -46.14 6.90 12.75
CA GLY A 195 -47.45 6.31 13.00
C GLY A 195 -47.94 5.37 11.89
N ASN A 196 -47.24 5.27 10.76
CA ASN A 196 -47.58 4.33 9.68
C ASN A 196 -47.18 2.89 10.01
N GLY A 197 -47.88 1.89 9.47
CA GLY A 197 -47.61 0.47 9.71
C GLY A 197 -46.17 0.02 9.36
N SER A 198 -45.52 0.71 8.43
CA SER A 198 -44.10 0.49 8.09
C SER A 198 -43.40 1.77 7.66
N ARG A 199 -42.09 1.82 7.83
CA ARG A 199 -41.19 2.87 7.32
C ARG A 199 -39.88 2.25 6.86
N THR A 200 -39.37 2.70 5.72
CA THR A 200 -38.02 2.36 5.26
C THR A 200 -37.07 3.51 5.54
N VAL A 201 -35.92 3.20 6.13
CA VAL A 201 -34.81 4.13 6.34
C VAL A 201 -33.73 3.78 5.32
N SER A 202 -33.38 4.75 4.46
CA SER A 202 -32.40 4.56 3.40
C SER A 202 -31.03 5.05 3.87
N LEU A 203 -30.04 4.16 3.81
CA LEU A 203 -28.63 4.40 4.12
C LEU A 203 -27.77 4.48 2.84
N GLY A 204 -28.34 4.12 1.69
CA GLY A 204 -27.62 4.07 0.40
C GLY A 204 -26.81 2.77 0.17
N TYR A 205 -26.77 1.87 1.15
CA TYR A 205 -26.15 0.53 1.06
C TYR A 205 -26.99 -0.49 1.84
N ARG A 206 -26.78 -1.79 1.56
CA ARG A 206 -27.35 -2.87 2.37
C ARG A 206 -26.48 -3.11 3.60
N PRO A 207 -26.90 -2.72 4.82
CA PRO A 207 -26.10 -2.97 6.03
C PRO A 207 -26.01 -4.47 6.32
N LYS A 208 -24.93 -4.91 6.96
CA LYS A 208 -24.79 -6.30 7.46
C LYS A 208 -25.57 -6.53 8.74
N PHE A 209 -25.75 -5.47 9.51
CA PHE A 209 -26.36 -5.49 10.82
C PHE A 209 -26.94 -4.12 11.16
N VAL A 210 -28.11 -4.08 11.77
CA VAL A 210 -28.75 -2.85 12.26
C VAL A 210 -29.33 -3.10 13.64
N LEU A 211 -29.07 -2.18 14.57
CA LEU A 211 -29.76 -2.04 15.84
C LEU A 211 -30.59 -0.75 15.84
N VAL A 212 -31.78 -0.81 16.43
CA VAL A 212 -32.67 0.34 16.62
C VAL A 212 -33.09 0.39 18.07
N PHE A 213 -32.97 1.57 18.68
CA PHE A 213 -33.43 1.84 20.04
C PHE A 213 -34.19 3.17 20.08
N PRO A 214 -35.17 3.33 20.99
CA PRO A 214 -35.75 4.64 21.24
C PRO A 214 -34.72 5.59 21.86
N ALA A 215 -34.75 6.87 21.48
CA ALA A 215 -33.82 7.89 21.98
C ALA A 215 -34.14 8.33 23.42
N VAL A 216 -35.42 8.40 23.77
CA VAL A 216 -35.92 9.00 25.03
C VAL A 216 -36.63 7.98 25.92
N TYR A 217 -37.31 7.00 25.33
CA TYR A 217 -38.06 5.99 26.05
C TYR A 217 -37.16 4.79 26.42
N PRO A 218 -37.52 4.00 27.44
CA PRO A 218 -36.89 2.70 27.62
C PRO A 218 -37.23 1.78 26.42
N PRO A 219 -36.34 0.84 26.04
CA PRO A 219 -36.57 -0.10 24.94
C PRO A 219 -37.84 -0.93 25.09
N PHE A 220 -38.27 -1.15 26.34
CA PHE A 220 -39.50 -1.80 26.71
C PHE A 220 -40.29 -0.91 27.66
N TYR A 221 -41.59 -0.76 27.42
CA TYR A 221 -42.46 0.12 28.20
C TYR A 221 -43.87 -0.46 28.32
N ASN A 222 -44.49 -0.39 29.50
CA ASN A 222 -45.89 -0.77 29.70
C ASN A 222 -46.78 0.47 29.68
N LEU A 223 -47.86 0.44 28.91
CA LEU A 223 -48.92 1.45 29.04
C LEU A 223 -49.72 1.15 30.30
N SER A 224 -49.94 2.17 31.13
CA SER A 224 -50.66 2.05 32.41
C SER A 224 -52.11 1.57 32.29
N SER A 225 -52.67 1.54 31.08
CA SER A 225 -54.03 1.08 30.79
C SER A 225 -54.19 -0.44 30.66
N ASP A 226 -53.11 -1.18 30.33
CA ASP A 226 -53.09 -2.64 30.38
C ASP A 226 -51.67 -3.11 30.79
N PRO A 227 -51.44 -3.41 32.09
CA PRO A 227 -50.13 -3.78 32.60
C PRO A 227 -49.66 -5.15 32.10
N SER A 228 -50.50 -5.92 31.41
CA SER A 228 -50.10 -7.18 30.81
C SER A 228 -49.33 -6.99 29.51
N GLN A 229 -49.56 -5.88 28.78
CA GLN A 229 -48.99 -5.64 27.46
C GLN A 229 -47.66 -4.89 27.52
N LEU A 230 -46.64 -5.45 26.88
CA LEU A 230 -45.31 -4.84 26.76
C LEU A 230 -45.17 -4.15 25.40
N ILE A 231 -44.80 -2.87 25.36
CA ILE A 231 -44.40 -2.21 24.11
C ILE A 231 -42.92 -2.43 23.90
N CYS A 232 -42.55 -2.95 22.74
CA CYS A 232 -41.16 -3.08 22.29
C CYS A 232 -40.85 -1.97 21.27
N LEU A 233 -39.90 -1.11 21.65
CA LEU A 233 -39.40 0.02 20.86
C LEU A 233 -37.99 -0.23 20.31
N CYS A 234 -37.43 -1.41 20.52
CA CYS A 234 -36.11 -1.78 20.00
C CYS A 234 -36.18 -2.96 19.02
N GLY A 235 -35.18 -3.05 18.16
CA GLY A 235 -35.10 -4.10 17.16
C GLY A 235 -33.69 -4.30 16.65
N MET A 236 -33.43 -5.51 16.18
CA MET A 236 -32.16 -5.91 15.57
C MET A 236 -32.43 -6.68 14.29
N ALA A 237 -31.73 -6.35 13.21
CA ALA A 237 -31.76 -7.13 11.99
C ALA A 237 -30.32 -7.43 11.52
N GLY A 238 -30.04 -8.70 11.29
CA GLY A 238 -28.85 -9.20 10.62
C GLY A 238 -29.20 -9.85 9.28
N GLN A 239 -28.19 -10.39 8.60
CA GLN A 239 -28.37 -10.98 7.26
C GLN A 239 -29.25 -12.25 7.25
N THR A 240 -29.20 -13.03 8.34
CA THR A 240 -29.88 -14.33 8.45
C THR A 240 -31.00 -14.34 9.50
N LEU A 241 -30.97 -13.43 10.46
CA LEU A 241 -31.89 -13.39 11.60
C LEU A 241 -32.32 -11.95 11.86
N SER A 242 -33.58 -11.75 12.23
CA SER A 242 -34.09 -10.46 12.69
C SER A 242 -35.05 -10.62 13.86
N SER A 243 -35.14 -9.60 14.70
CA SER A 243 -36.19 -9.47 15.69
C SER A 243 -37.49 -9.03 15.02
N SER A 244 -38.61 -9.24 15.73
CA SER A 244 -39.92 -8.78 15.25
C SER A 244 -39.88 -7.28 14.92
N GLY A 245 -40.44 -6.95 13.77
CA GLY A 245 -40.70 -5.59 13.31
C GLY A 245 -39.55 -4.84 12.64
N ILE A 246 -38.40 -5.48 12.39
CA ILE A 246 -37.30 -4.90 11.61
C ILE A 246 -36.74 -5.91 10.61
N GLU A 247 -36.32 -5.42 9.45
CA GLU A 247 -35.68 -6.24 8.43
C GLU A 247 -34.72 -5.41 7.55
N LEU A 248 -33.74 -6.08 6.96
CA LEU A 248 -32.79 -5.43 6.07
C LEU A 248 -33.36 -5.28 4.66
N THR A 249 -33.03 -4.18 3.99
CA THR A 249 -33.38 -3.93 2.59
C THR A 249 -32.10 -3.78 1.75
N SER A 250 -32.22 -3.66 0.42
CA SER A 250 -31.07 -3.48 -0.47
C SER A 250 -30.31 -2.17 -0.24
N THR A 251 -30.94 -1.17 0.38
CA THR A 251 -30.38 0.18 0.57
C THR A 251 -30.51 0.71 2.00
N GLY A 252 -30.77 -0.16 2.98
CA GLY A 252 -30.94 0.24 4.38
C GLY A 252 -31.75 -0.80 5.16
N PHE A 253 -32.78 -0.36 5.88
CA PHE A 253 -33.64 -1.25 6.66
C PHE A 253 -35.09 -0.76 6.69
N ARG A 254 -36.03 -1.68 6.92
CA ARG A 254 -37.45 -1.40 7.09
C ARG A 254 -37.84 -1.73 8.51
N VAL A 255 -38.55 -0.80 9.14
CA VAL A 255 -39.17 -0.97 10.46
C VAL A 255 -40.67 -0.99 10.31
N THR A 256 -41.33 -1.72 11.19
CA THR A 256 -42.79 -1.85 11.20
C THR A 256 -43.32 -1.60 12.59
N GLN A 257 -44.61 -1.35 12.65
CA GLN A 257 -45.35 -1.38 13.90
C GLN A 257 -46.59 -2.23 13.72
N SER A 258 -46.95 -2.92 14.79
CA SER A 258 -48.15 -3.74 14.86
C SER A 258 -49.18 -3.09 15.77
N SER A 259 -50.45 -3.21 15.39
CA SER A 259 -51.61 -3.01 16.28
C SER A 259 -52.04 -4.31 16.97
N GLU A 260 -51.48 -5.45 16.55
CA GLU A 260 -51.76 -6.78 17.10
C GLU A 260 -50.65 -7.21 18.06
N ILE A 261 -51.08 -7.80 19.17
CA ILE A 261 -50.20 -8.36 20.19
C ILE A 261 -49.49 -9.59 19.63
N GLY A 262 -48.16 -9.52 19.54
CA GLY A 262 -47.33 -10.63 19.10
C GLY A 262 -46.99 -11.61 20.22
N THR A 263 -46.12 -12.56 19.88
CA THR A 263 -45.59 -13.54 20.83
C THR A 263 -45.01 -12.88 22.08
N GLY A 264 -45.35 -13.40 23.27
CA GLY A 264 -44.88 -12.84 24.54
C GLY A 264 -45.62 -11.59 25.00
N ASN A 265 -46.89 -11.42 24.59
CA ASN A 265 -47.75 -10.28 24.93
C ASN A 265 -47.12 -8.92 24.59
N THR A 266 -46.37 -8.87 23.49
CA THR A 266 -45.55 -7.72 23.11
C THR A 266 -46.09 -7.03 21.86
N LEU A 267 -46.24 -5.71 21.92
CA LEU A 267 -46.60 -4.84 20.80
C LEU A 267 -45.33 -4.19 20.23
N THR A 268 -44.93 -4.58 19.03
CA THR A 268 -43.79 -3.97 18.33
C THR A 268 -44.19 -2.60 17.76
N LYS A 269 -43.45 -1.57 18.15
CA LYS A 269 -43.73 -0.17 17.82
C LYS A 269 -42.42 0.50 17.38
N LEU A 270 -41.83 0.10 16.25
CA LEU A 270 -40.58 0.69 15.73
C LEU A 270 -40.78 1.90 14.82
N ASN A 271 -42.02 2.33 14.61
CA ASN A 271 -42.38 3.52 13.83
C ASN A 271 -43.50 4.32 14.51
N TRP A 272 -43.50 4.36 15.83
CA TRP A 272 -44.58 4.99 16.59
C TRP A 272 -44.56 6.52 16.41
N GLU A 273 -45.73 7.11 16.19
CA GLU A 273 -45.88 8.56 16.13
C GLU A 273 -45.37 9.22 17.42
N ASN A 274 -44.59 10.30 17.29
CA ASN A 274 -43.96 11.03 18.39
C ASN A 274 -42.85 10.29 19.17
N ALA A 275 -42.30 9.21 18.61
CA ALA A 275 -41.09 8.58 19.14
C ALA A 275 -39.91 8.79 18.18
N ASP A 276 -38.77 9.21 18.73
CA ASP A 276 -37.49 9.24 18.01
C ASP A 276 -36.69 7.98 18.30
N TYR A 277 -36.07 7.44 17.25
CA TYR A 277 -35.27 6.23 17.31
C TYR A 277 -33.86 6.52 16.83
N ILE A 278 -32.88 5.98 17.54
CA ILE A 278 -31.48 5.95 17.15
C ILE A 278 -31.22 4.60 16.51
N TYR A 279 -30.52 4.60 15.38
CA TYR A 279 -30.05 3.38 14.76
C TYR A 279 -28.53 3.33 14.72
N CYS A 280 -28.02 2.11 14.72
CA CYS A 280 -26.62 1.78 14.59
C CYS A 280 -26.52 0.73 13.48
N ALA A 281 -25.97 1.14 12.33
CA ALA A 281 -25.86 0.31 11.13
C ALA A 281 -24.39 -0.01 10.83
N MET A 282 -24.10 -1.27 10.54
CA MET A 282 -22.75 -1.69 10.17
C MET A 282 -22.62 -1.78 8.65
N HIS A 283 -21.57 -1.16 8.12
CA HIS A 283 -21.22 -1.25 6.71
C HIS A 283 -20.90 -2.69 6.28
N GLY A 284 -21.17 -2.98 5.01
CA GLY A 284 -20.97 -4.27 4.37
C GLY A 284 -19.55 -4.47 3.87
#